data_AF-A0A0C9UQV8-F1
#
_entry.id   AF-A0A0C9UQV8-F1
#
_cell.length_a   1.000
_cell.length_b   1.000
_cell.length_c   1.000
_cell.angle_alpha   90.00
_cell.angle_beta   90.00
_cell.angle_gamma   90.00
#
_symmetry.space_group_name_H-M   'P 1'
#
loop_
_entity.id
_entity.type
_entity.pdbx_description
1 polymer ?
#
loop_
_entity_poly.entity_id
_entity_poly.type
_entity_poly.pdbx_seq_one_letter_code
_entity_poly.pdbx_strand_id
1 'polypeptide(L)' 'QKAAEHFQRSGDTVSRHFHRVLKALTCSEVYNAYIKMPTAKTHIPDIILISKKFYPFFKEAQGAIDGTHILLAPSAAD' A
#
# COMPACT_ATOMS: atom_id res chain seq x y z
N GLN A 1 9.97 -1.57 18.20
CA GLN A 1 9.95 -2.79 19.02
C GLN A 1 8.84 -3.78 18.61
N LYS A 2 7.58 -3.33 18.45
CA LYS A 2 6.43 -4.20 18.11
C LYS A 2 6.62 -5.16 16.92
N ALA A 3 7.27 -4.75 15.82
CA ALA A 3 7.41 -5.63 14.65
C ALA A 3 8.36 -6.82 14.91
N ALA A 4 9.51 -6.58 15.54
CA ALA A 4 10.47 -7.63 15.87
C ALA A 4 9.85 -8.68 16.81
N GLU A 5 9.09 -8.24 17.81
CA GLU A 5 8.33 -9.09 18.73
C GLU A 5 7.21 -9.84 18.01
N HIS A 6 6.45 -9.17 17.13
CA HIS A 6 5.36 -9.80 16.39
C HIS A 6 5.86 -10.92 15.45
N PHE A 7 6.99 -10.69 14.78
CA PHE A 7 7.57 -11.66 13.85
C PHE A 7 8.55 -12.63 14.50
N GLN A 8 8.89 -12.45 15.79
CA GLN A 8 9.90 -13.25 16.51
C GLN A 8 11.25 -13.30 15.75
N ARG A 9 11.68 -12.14 15.23
CA ARG A 9 12.94 -11.98 14.47
C ARG A 9 13.66 -10.71 14.90
N SER A 10 14.96 -10.63 14.61
CA SER A 10 15.72 -9.41 14.82
C SER A 10 15.13 -8.25 14.00
N GLY A 11 15.19 -7.02 14.52
CA GLY A 11 14.72 -5.84 13.80
C GLY A 11 15.42 -5.65 12.45
N ASP A 12 16.70 -6.02 12.37
CA ASP A 12 17.49 -6.06 11.14
C ASP A 12 16.92 -7.04 10.09
N THR A 13 16.52 -8.25 10.50
CA THR A 13 15.88 -9.22 9.59
C THR A 13 14.55 -8.70 9.06
N VAL A 14 13.72 -8.14 9.95
CA VAL A 14 12.44 -7.53 9.58
C VAL A 14 12.67 -6.39 8.58
N SER A 15 13.62 -5.50 8.86
CA SER A 15 13.96 -4.37 7.99
C SER A 15 14.40 -4.84 6.61
N ARG A 16 15.34 -5.80 6.50
CA ARG A 16 15.80 -6.30 5.20
C ARG A 16 14.66 -6.88 4.36
N HIS A 17 13.78 -7.66 4.97
CA HIS A 17 12.69 -8.31 4.23
C HIS A 17 11.61 -7.30 3.84
N PHE A 18 11.30 -6.34 4.71
CA PHE A 18 10.43 -5.24 4.36
C PHE A 18 10.92 -4.48 3.13
N HIS A 19 12.20 -4.08 3.10
CA HIS A 19 12.78 -3.38 1.95
C HIS A 19 12.80 -4.21 0.67
N ARG A 20 13.02 -5.53 0.76
CA ARG A 20 12.95 -6.44 -0.41
C ARG A 20 11.55 -6.48 -1.00
N VAL A 21 10.53 -6.64 -0.15
CA VAL A 21 9.12 -6.66 -0.59
C VAL A 21 8.72 -5.30 -1.16
N LEU A 22 9.08 -4.21 -0.47
CA LEU A 22 8.82 -2.86 -0.95
C LEU A 22 9.40 -2.65 -2.35
N LYS A 23 10.67 -3.00 -2.57
CA LYS A 23 11.33 -2.88 -3.88
C LYS A 23 10.64 -3.71 -4.96
N ALA A 24 10.14 -4.90 -4.64
CA ALA A 24 9.42 -5.74 -5.59
C ALA A 24 8.04 -5.16 -5.95
N LEU A 25 7.35 -4.54 -4.99
CA LEU A 25 6.05 -3.90 -5.22
C LEU A 25 6.17 -2.57 -5.97
N THR A 26 7.29 -1.86 -5.81
CA THR A 26 7.54 -0.56 -6.46
C THR A 26 8.36 -0.67 -7.74
N CYS A 27 8.75 -1.88 -8.18
CA CYS A 27 9.37 -2.03 -9.49
C CYS A 27 8.35 -1.73 -10.60
N SER A 28 8.82 -1.17 -11.71
CA SER A 28 7.94 -0.65 -12.76
C SER A 28 7.00 -1.71 -13.35
N GLU A 29 7.46 -2.96 -13.45
CA GLU A 29 6.69 -4.08 -14.00
C GLU A 29 5.47 -4.41 -13.14
N VAL A 30 5.64 -4.43 -11.81
CA VAL A 30 4.55 -4.73 -10.87
C VAL A 30 3.70 -3.48 -10.65
N TYR A 31 4.34 -2.33 -10.41
CA TYR A 31 3.64 -1.10 -10.09
C TYR A 31 2.70 -0.70 -11.23
N ASN A 32 3.19 -0.63 -12.47
CA ASN A 32 2.38 -0.19 -13.61
C ASN A 32 1.29 -1.21 -13.99
N ALA A 33 1.50 -2.50 -13.72
CA ALA A 33 0.53 -3.53 -14.03
C ALA A 33 -0.64 -3.57 -13.05
N TYR A 34 -0.38 -3.33 -11.75
CA TYR A 34 -1.34 -3.62 -10.68
C TYR A 34 -1.81 -2.40 -9.90
N ILE A 35 -1.05 -1.30 -9.85
CA ILE A 35 -1.42 -0.10 -9.11
C ILE A 35 -2.10 0.89 -10.05
N LYS A 36 -3.35 1.23 -9.75
CA LYS A 36 -4.16 2.18 -10.52
C LYS A 36 -4.72 3.25 -9.60
N MET A 37 -4.74 4.49 -10.09
CA MET A 37 -5.35 5.59 -9.35
C MET A 37 -6.87 5.38 -9.25
N PRO A 38 -7.44 5.52 -8.04
CA PRO A 38 -8.89 5.52 -7.90
C PRO A 38 -9.46 6.77 -8.59
N THR A 39 -10.64 6.60 -9.19
CA THR A 39 -11.47 7.71 -9.68
C THR A 39 -12.58 7.98 -8.68
N ALA A 40 -13.33 9.07 -8.85
CA ALA A 40 -14.53 9.34 -8.06
C ALA A 40 -15.59 8.21 -8.12
N LYS A 41 -15.49 7.31 -9.10
CA LYS A 41 -16.39 6.15 -9.26
C LYS A 41 -15.80 4.84 -8.72
N THR A 42 -14.55 4.83 -8.27
CA THR A 42 -13.89 3.61 -7.80
C THR A 42 -14.48 3.21 -6.44
N HIS A 43 -15.17 2.09 -6.41
CA HIS A 43 -15.77 1.54 -5.19
C HIS A 43 -14.71 0.90 -4.28
N ILE A 44 -14.91 1.00 -2.96
CA ILE A 44 -14.08 0.34 -1.97
C ILE A 44 -14.36 -1.18 -2.02
N PRO A 45 -13.37 -2.07 -2.21
CA PRO A 45 -13.61 -3.50 -2.23
C PRO A 45 -14.40 -4.01 -1.00
N ASP A 46 -15.35 -4.93 -1.22
CA ASP A 46 -16.26 -5.43 -0.17
C ASP A 46 -15.51 -6.04 1.03
N ILE A 47 -14.36 -6.66 0.78
CA ILE A 47 -13.48 -7.20 1.83
C ILE A 47 -13.02 -6.13 2.83
N ILE A 48 -12.86 -4.88 2.36
CA ILE A 48 -12.53 -3.75 3.21
C ILE A 48 -13.80 -3.21 3.85
N LEU A 49 -14.86 -3.00 3.07
CA LEU A 49 -16.12 -2.39 3.52
C LEU A 49 -16.81 -3.19 4.63
N ILE A 50 -16.84 -4.52 4.50
CA ILE A 50 -17.54 -5.43 5.43
C ILE A 50 -16.67 -5.76 6.65
N SER A 51 -15.35 -5.67 6.52
CA SER A 51 -14.43 -6.03 7.59
C SER A 51 -14.40 -4.97 8.69
N LYS A 52 -14.90 -5.33 9.88
CA LYS A 52 -14.76 -4.51 11.10
C LYS A 52 -13.30 -4.21 11.46
N LYS A 53 -12.36 -5.06 11.00
CA LYS A 53 -10.93 -4.86 11.22
C LYS A 53 -10.34 -3.85 10.25
N PHE A 54 -10.76 -3.84 8.98
CA PHE A 54 -10.16 -3.00 7.95
C PHE A 54 -10.88 -1.67 7.77
N TYR A 55 -12.21 -1.69 7.73
CA TYR A 55 -13.02 -0.51 7.45
C TYR A 55 -12.65 0.72 8.31
N PRO A 56 -12.40 0.62 9.63
CA PRO A 56 -12.03 1.79 10.43
C PRO A 56 -10.75 2.50 9.96
N PHE A 57 -9.80 1.76 9.36
CA PHE A 57 -8.55 2.33 8.84
C PHE A 57 -8.71 2.92 7.43
N PHE A 58 -9.73 2.50 6.66
CA PHE A 58 -9.89 2.84 5.24
C PHE A 58 -11.15 3.66 4.91
N LYS A 59 -12.07 3.86 5.86
CA LYS A 59 -13.37 4.53 5.66
C LYS A 59 -13.26 5.92 5.00
N GLU A 60 -12.15 6.64 5.25
CA GLU A 60 -11.89 7.97 4.71
C GLU A 60 -10.49 8.08 4.07
N ALA A 61 -9.90 6.94 3.70
CA ALA A 61 -8.55 6.91 3.11
C ALA A 61 -8.62 7.36 1.64
N GLN A 62 -8.39 8.65 1.39
CA GLN A 62 -8.25 9.20 0.03
C GLN A 62 -6.86 8.94 -0.59
N GLY A 63 -5.88 8.60 0.25
CA GLY A 63 -4.51 8.28 -0.14
C GLY A 63 -3.62 8.08 1.10
N ALA A 64 -2.40 7.58 0.91
CA ALA A 64 -1.40 7.58 1.97
C ALA A 64 -0.91 9.02 2.19
N ILE A 65 -1.23 9.61 3.35
CA ILE A 65 -0.93 11.03 3.66
C ILE A 65 0.57 11.27 3.87
N ASP A 66 1.33 10.27 4.31
CA ASP A 66 2.74 10.42 4.66
C ASP A 66 3.60 9.27 4.09
N GLY A 67 4.56 9.62 3.22
CA GLY A 67 5.87 8.97 3.30
C GLY A 67 6.32 8.00 2.19
N THR A 68 5.75 7.97 0.98
CA THR A 68 6.46 7.49 -0.23
C THR A 68 5.80 8.06 -1.48
N HIS A 69 6.36 9.15 -2.02
CA HIS A 69 5.96 9.67 -3.34
C HIS A 69 6.47 8.74 -4.43
N ILE A 70 5.69 7.73 -4.80
CA ILE A 70 5.90 7.03 -6.06
C ILE A 70 5.37 7.98 -7.15
N LEU A 71 6.18 8.23 -8.19
CA LEU A 71 5.81 9.11 -9.29
C LEU A 71 4.54 8.58 -9.96
N LEU A 72 3.42 9.25 -9.70
CA LEU A 72 2.17 9.04 -10.38
C LEU A 72 2.19 9.97 -11.61
N ALA A 73 2.51 9.41 -12.78
CA ALA A 73 2.25 10.13 -14.01
C ALA A 73 0.72 10.19 -14.19
N PRO A 74 0.09 11.38 -14.27
CA PRO A 74 -1.29 11.44 -14.72
C PRO A 74 -1.36 10.82 -16.11
N SER A 75 -2.43 10.08 -16.42
CA SER A 75 -2.68 9.71 -17.81
C SER A 75 -2.65 11.01 -18.61
N ALA A 76 -1.86 11.05 -19.68
CA ALA A 76 -1.89 12.17 -20.62
C ALA A 76 -3.37 12.48 -20.89
N ALA A 77 -3.79 13.70 -20.56
CA ALA A 77 -5.16 14.13 -20.78
C ALA A 77 -5.44 13.99 -22.28
N ASP A 78 -6.60 13.41 -22.61
CA ASP A 78 -7.24 13.60 -23.91
C ASP A 78 -7.73 15.05 -24.05
#